data_AF-A0A015ZBI7-F1
#
_entry.id   AF-A0A015ZBI7-F1
#
_cell.length_a   1.000
_cell.length_b   1.000
_cell.length_c   1.000
_cell.angle_alpha   90.00
_cell.angle_beta   90.00
_cell.angle_gamma   90.00
#
_symmetry.space_group_name_H-M   'P 1'
#
loop_
_entity.id
_entity.type
_entity.pdbx_description
1 polymer ?
#
loop_
_entity_poly.entity_id
_entity_poly.type
_entity_poly.pdbx_seq_one_letter_code
_entity_poly.pdbx_strand_id
1 'polypeptide(L)'
;LSSGTFLPEETILLPEQCRFPIFYIDSKEKELTVFHVPFHASKINTRYKEPNVNFGWVQDFKGNVLQAIPAEQYAVPVDFGSSVHFDMFQSDPPVFAVHLADIRATRNDTLYHYDKARNELIPRFTTNLPSDPLYLINVVESTLYYYAYGQKYTVEVNPEYLEKLWTIQVNKSTKEARYIEVVNDYLGGIEFEFSFFLNHIDREYFFKSYEPLELKDLLEGVLQNNTSLSDKKRRELTKLKDSLHENDNNVLLIGKLKTRY
;
A
#
# COMPACT_ATOMS: atom_id res chain seq x y z
N LEU A 1 6.67 -26.34 11.12
CA LEU A 1 6.72 -25.19 12.05
C LEU A 1 8.19 -24.85 12.23
N SER A 2 8.60 -23.63 11.86
CA SER A 2 9.97 -23.17 12.03
C SER A 2 10.35 -23.19 13.51
N SER A 3 11.49 -23.79 13.83
CA SER A 3 12.06 -23.85 15.18
C SER A 3 12.67 -22.48 15.54
N GLY A 4 11.81 -21.50 15.80
CA GLY A 4 12.20 -20.29 16.53
C GLY A 4 12.02 -20.51 18.03
N THR A 5 12.87 -19.90 18.84
CA THR A 5 12.70 -19.86 20.29
C THR A 5 11.59 -18.85 20.62
N PHE A 6 10.35 -19.23 20.36
CA PHE A 6 9.19 -18.42 20.73
C PHE A 6 8.86 -18.68 22.20
N LEU A 7 8.71 -17.61 23.00
CA LEU A 7 8.18 -17.73 24.35
C LEU A 7 6.71 -18.18 24.22
N PRO A 8 6.33 -19.38 24.71
CA PRO A 8 4.98 -19.92 24.48
C PRO A 8 3.87 -19.00 25.00
N GLU A 9 4.15 -18.23 26.05
CA GLU A 9 3.23 -17.28 26.66
C GLU A 9 3.10 -15.96 25.89
N GLU A 10 3.98 -15.70 24.91
CA GLU A 10 3.97 -14.50 24.06
C GLU A 10 3.52 -14.81 22.62
N THR A 11 3.12 -16.05 22.36
CA THR A 11 2.71 -16.50 21.03
C THR A 11 1.21 -16.33 20.83
N ILE A 12 0.81 -15.47 19.89
CA ILE A 12 -0.57 -15.37 19.43
C ILE A 12 -0.77 -16.38 18.30
N LEU A 13 -1.59 -17.40 18.54
CA LEU A 13 -1.93 -18.40 17.53
C LEU A 13 -3.03 -17.88 16.60
N LEU A 14 -2.90 -18.17 15.32
CA LEU A 14 -3.87 -17.82 14.28
C LEU A 14 -4.77 -19.03 13.97
N PRO A 15 -6.06 -18.82 13.67
CA PRO A 15 -7.02 -19.90 13.43
C PRO A 15 -6.75 -20.67 12.13
N GLU A 16 -6.06 -20.04 11.17
CA GLU A 16 -5.70 -20.65 9.89
C GLU A 16 -4.36 -20.13 9.35
N GLN A 17 -3.83 -20.82 8.32
CA GLN A 17 -2.63 -20.38 7.63
C GLN A 17 -2.91 -19.13 6.78
N CYS A 18 -2.30 -18.01 7.14
CA CYS A 18 -2.41 -16.76 6.40
C CYS A 18 -1.48 -16.70 5.19
N ARG A 19 -1.89 -15.96 4.15
CA ARG A 19 -1.13 -15.76 2.90
C ARG A 19 -0.94 -14.28 2.65
N PHE A 20 0.31 -13.81 2.73
CA PHE A 20 0.62 -12.37 2.67
C PHE A 20 -0.24 -11.56 3.66
N PRO A 21 -0.24 -11.92 4.96
CA PRO A 21 -1.08 -11.23 5.93
C PRO A 21 -0.60 -9.82 6.23
N ILE A 22 -1.56 -8.95 6.55
CA ILE A 22 -1.36 -7.72 7.27
C ILE A 22 -2.07 -7.83 8.62
N PHE A 23 -1.42 -7.31 9.66
CA PHE A 23 -1.85 -7.39 11.04
C PHE A 23 -2.06 -5.99 11.62
N TYR A 24 -3.15 -5.79 12.34
CA TYR A 24 -3.35 -4.62 13.20
C TYR A 24 -3.57 -5.08 14.64
N ILE A 25 -2.72 -4.58 15.53
CA ILE A 25 -2.72 -4.94 16.96
C ILE A 25 -3.34 -3.80 17.76
N ASP A 26 -4.47 -4.08 18.40
CA ASP A 26 -5.05 -3.21 19.41
C ASP A 26 -4.62 -3.70 20.80
N SER A 27 -3.58 -3.08 21.35
CA SER A 27 -3.03 -3.46 22.66
C SER A 27 -3.94 -3.11 23.84
N LYS A 28 -4.86 -2.15 23.66
CA LYS A 28 -5.79 -1.71 24.70
C LYS A 28 -6.91 -2.73 24.85
N GLU A 29 -7.52 -3.12 23.74
CA GLU A 29 -8.57 -4.14 23.73
C GLU A 29 -8.01 -5.57 23.74
N LYS A 30 -6.69 -5.73 23.52
CA LYS A 30 -5.97 -7.02 23.39
C LYS A 30 -6.51 -7.87 22.24
N GLU A 31 -6.71 -7.20 21.11
CA GLU A 31 -7.27 -7.79 19.90
C GLU A 31 -6.30 -7.67 18.72
N LEU A 32 -6.34 -8.67 17.86
CA LEU A 32 -5.62 -8.73 16.60
C LEU A 32 -6.63 -8.74 15.46
N THR A 33 -6.55 -7.76 14.57
CA THR A 33 -7.25 -7.77 13.28
C THR A 33 -6.31 -8.27 12.21
N VAL A 34 -6.77 -9.20 11.38
CA VAL A 34 -5.97 -9.82 10.31
C VAL A 34 -6.73 -9.71 9.00
N PHE A 35 -6.02 -9.33 7.94
CA PHE A 35 -6.47 -9.52 6.56
C PHE A 35 -5.33 -10.17 5.78
N HIS A 36 -5.65 -11.00 4.81
CA HIS A 36 -4.66 -11.68 3.99
C HIS A 36 -5.25 -12.05 2.64
N VAL A 37 -4.42 -12.47 1.69
CA VAL A 37 -4.91 -12.90 0.37
C VAL A 37 -5.70 -14.20 0.56
N PRO A 38 -7.00 -14.26 0.20
CA PRO A 38 -7.80 -15.46 0.33
C PRO A 38 -7.62 -16.29 -0.95
N PHE A 39 -6.75 -17.31 -0.93
CA PHE A 39 -6.56 -18.14 -2.12
C PHE A 39 -7.60 -19.26 -2.21
N HIS A 40 -7.99 -19.59 -3.44
CA HIS A 40 -8.64 -20.86 -3.76
C HIS A 40 -7.71 -22.05 -3.52
N ALA A 41 -8.32 -23.22 -3.37
CA ALA A 41 -7.61 -24.49 -3.44
C ALA A 41 -6.88 -24.64 -4.78
N SER A 42 -5.60 -25.04 -4.73
CA SER A 42 -4.79 -25.40 -5.87
C SER A 42 -4.74 -26.91 -6.04
N LYS A 43 -5.03 -27.37 -7.28
CA LYS A 43 -4.91 -28.78 -7.65
C LYS A 43 -3.46 -29.24 -7.83
N ILE A 44 -2.54 -28.29 -8.03
CA ILE A 44 -1.13 -28.57 -8.37
C ILE A 44 -0.15 -28.14 -7.28
N ASN A 45 -0.48 -27.07 -6.54
CA ASN A 45 0.40 -26.55 -5.50
C ASN A 45 0.01 -27.16 -4.15
N THR A 46 0.84 -28.08 -3.68
CA THR A 46 0.62 -28.82 -2.42
C THR A 46 0.59 -27.94 -1.18
N ARG A 47 1.05 -26.69 -1.26
CA ARG A 47 0.97 -25.70 -0.18
C ARG A 47 -0.41 -25.06 -0.04
N TYR A 48 -1.26 -25.15 -1.06
CA TYR A 48 -2.58 -24.48 -1.12
C TYR A 48 -3.69 -25.48 -1.42
N LYS A 49 -3.64 -26.71 -0.87
CA LYS A 49 -4.63 -27.75 -1.18
C LYS A 49 -6.04 -27.40 -0.72
N GLU A 50 -6.14 -26.70 0.41
CA GLU A 50 -7.41 -26.22 0.96
C GLU A 50 -7.56 -24.74 0.68
N PRO A 51 -8.79 -24.25 0.43
CA PRO A 51 -9.04 -22.83 0.32
C PRO A 51 -8.89 -22.17 1.70
N ASN A 52 -8.58 -20.88 1.70
CA ASN A 52 -8.72 -20.09 2.93
C ASN A 52 -10.19 -19.95 3.32
N VAL A 53 -10.47 -19.94 4.62
CA VAL A 53 -11.83 -19.84 5.15
C VAL A 53 -12.24 -18.38 5.32
N ASN A 54 -11.32 -17.54 5.81
CA ASN A 54 -11.57 -16.13 6.06
C ASN A 54 -10.76 -15.25 5.09
N PHE A 55 -11.32 -14.10 4.72
CA PHE A 55 -10.56 -13.01 4.09
C PHE A 55 -9.93 -12.12 5.17
N GLY A 56 -10.64 -11.91 6.26
CA GLY A 56 -10.13 -11.24 7.45
C GLY A 56 -10.94 -11.58 8.69
N TRP A 57 -10.37 -11.33 9.86
CA TRP A 57 -11.03 -11.58 11.15
C TRP A 57 -10.47 -10.70 12.25
N VAL A 58 -11.18 -10.68 13.38
CA VAL A 58 -10.69 -10.16 14.66
C VAL A 58 -10.63 -11.31 15.64
N GLN A 59 -9.53 -11.42 16.38
CA GLN A 59 -9.35 -12.39 17.47
C GLN A 59 -8.82 -11.71 18.71
N ASP A 60 -9.02 -12.34 19.87
CA ASP A 60 -8.28 -11.98 21.08
C ASP A 60 -6.82 -12.50 21.02
N PHE A 61 -5.97 -12.02 21.93
CA PHE A 61 -4.58 -12.51 22.04
C PHE A 61 -4.46 -13.98 22.47
N LYS A 62 -5.56 -14.64 22.86
CA LYS A 62 -5.59 -16.08 23.18
C LYS A 62 -5.87 -16.95 21.95
N GLY A 63 -6.18 -16.34 20.80
CA GLY A 63 -6.50 -17.05 19.56
C GLY A 63 -7.99 -17.32 19.35
N ASN A 64 -8.88 -16.79 20.19
CA ASN A 64 -10.31 -16.93 19.99
C ASN A 64 -10.78 -15.93 18.93
N VAL A 65 -11.31 -16.44 17.82
CA VAL A 65 -11.92 -15.61 16.78
C VAL A 65 -13.22 -15.01 17.31
N LEU A 66 -13.29 -13.69 17.33
CA LEU A 66 -14.44 -12.92 17.79
C LEU A 66 -15.45 -12.71 16.66
N GLN A 67 -14.95 -12.46 15.45
CA GLN A 67 -15.73 -12.25 14.23
C GLN A 67 -14.85 -12.41 12.99
N ALA A 68 -15.44 -12.76 11.85
CA ALA A 68 -14.71 -12.98 10.60
C ALA A 68 -15.51 -12.61 9.35
N ILE A 69 -14.79 -12.22 8.30
CA ILE A 69 -15.29 -12.03 6.94
C ILE A 69 -14.96 -13.31 6.15
N PRO A 70 -15.95 -14.03 5.59
CA PRO A 70 -15.69 -15.25 4.83
C PRO A 70 -14.91 -14.95 3.54
N ALA A 71 -14.03 -15.86 3.17
CA ALA A 71 -13.18 -15.75 1.98
C ALA A 71 -13.97 -15.89 0.66
N GLU A 72 -15.13 -16.54 0.66
CA GLU A 72 -15.82 -17.03 -0.54
C GLU A 72 -15.94 -16.00 -1.68
N GLN A 73 -16.38 -14.77 -1.36
CA GLN A 73 -16.61 -13.71 -2.35
C GLN A 73 -15.34 -12.97 -2.77
N TYR A 74 -14.26 -13.15 -2.01
CA TYR A 74 -12.98 -12.47 -2.21
C TYR A 74 -11.90 -13.40 -2.75
N ALA A 75 -12.17 -14.71 -2.75
CA ALA A 75 -11.19 -15.71 -3.10
C ALA A 75 -10.62 -15.50 -4.51
N VAL A 76 -9.30 -15.62 -4.64
CA VAL A 76 -8.57 -15.43 -5.90
C VAL A 76 -7.78 -16.70 -6.26
N PRO A 77 -7.46 -16.92 -7.55
CA PRO A 77 -6.56 -17.99 -7.95
C PRO A 77 -5.21 -17.89 -7.25
N VAL A 78 -4.53 -19.03 -7.08
CA VAL A 78 -3.16 -19.02 -6.55
C VAL A 78 -2.23 -18.47 -7.63
N ASP A 79 -1.78 -17.24 -7.44
CA ASP A 79 -0.69 -16.60 -8.18
C ASP A 79 0.14 -15.70 -7.26
N PHE A 80 1.26 -15.21 -7.79
CA PHE A 80 2.16 -14.30 -7.07
C PHE A 80 1.91 -12.82 -7.43
N GLY A 81 0.83 -12.52 -8.14
CA GLY A 81 0.41 -11.16 -8.49
C GLY A 81 -0.69 -10.58 -7.61
N SER A 82 -1.20 -11.39 -6.68
CA SER A 82 -2.18 -10.98 -5.70
C SER A 82 -1.54 -10.34 -4.46
N SER A 83 -2.12 -9.25 -3.97
CA SER A 83 -1.71 -8.60 -2.72
C SER A 83 -2.90 -8.00 -1.97
N VAL A 84 -2.79 -7.94 -0.65
CA VAL A 84 -3.71 -7.17 0.19
C VAL A 84 -3.00 -5.93 0.68
N HIS A 85 -3.67 -4.79 0.57
CA HIS A 85 -3.32 -3.56 1.23
C HIS A 85 -4.30 -3.30 2.37
N PHE A 86 -3.78 -2.86 3.51
CA PHE A 86 -4.54 -2.53 4.71
C PHE A 86 -3.95 -1.28 5.33
N ASP A 87 -4.75 -0.23 5.47
CA ASP A 87 -4.37 1.04 6.10
C ASP A 87 -5.38 1.41 7.20
N MET A 88 -4.94 2.22 8.16
CA MET A 88 -5.76 2.72 9.27
C MET A 88 -5.66 4.24 9.35
N PHE A 89 -6.79 4.91 9.17
CA PHE A 89 -6.87 6.35 9.36
C PHE A 89 -7.18 6.67 10.82
N GLN A 90 -6.37 7.56 11.41
CA GLN A 90 -6.64 8.10 12.74
C GLN A 90 -7.94 8.90 12.73
N SER A 91 -9.00 8.27 13.21
CA SER A 91 -10.36 8.77 13.37
C SER A 91 -10.94 8.15 14.64
N ASP A 92 -12.07 8.67 15.12
CA ASP A 92 -12.79 8.13 16.27
C ASP A 92 -14.23 7.79 15.84
N PRO A 93 -14.54 6.50 15.58
CA PRO A 93 -13.67 5.32 15.64
C PRO A 93 -12.66 5.25 14.46
N PRO A 94 -11.57 4.46 14.58
CA PRO A 94 -10.62 4.26 13.48
C PRO A 94 -11.29 3.69 12.23
N VAL A 95 -10.82 4.13 11.06
CA VAL A 95 -11.27 3.62 9.76
C VAL A 95 -10.20 2.71 9.20
N PHE A 96 -10.55 1.47 8.93
CA PHE A 96 -9.67 0.46 8.33
C PHE A 96 -9.98 0.32 6.85
N ALA A 97 -9.08 0.78 5.98
CA ALA A 97 -9.21 0.60 4.55
C ALA A 97 -8.58 -0.73 4.12
N VAL A 98 -9.31 -1.51 3.33
CA VAL A 98 -8.90 -2.84 2.84
C VAL A 98 -9.04 -2.87 1.33
N HIS A 99 -7.99 -3.29 0.64
CA HIS A 99 -7.97 -3.46 -0.80
C HIS A 99 -7.26 -4.76 -1.17
N LEU A 100 -7.88 -5.58 -2.03
CA LEU A 100 -7.33 -6.83 -2.54
C LEU A 100 -7.09 -6.66 -4.04
N ALA A 101 -5.84 -6.47 -4.42
CA ALA A 101 -5.39 -6.38 -5.80
C ALA A 101 -5.04 -7.77 -6.32
N ASP A 102 -5.47 -8.10 -7.53
CA ASP A 102 -5.15 -9.36 -8.20
C ASP A 102 -5.01 -9.12 -9.70
N ILE A 103 -3.86 -9.49 -10.27
CA ILE A 103 -3.55 -9.31 -11.70
C ILE A 103 -4.43 -10.16 -12.62
N ARG A 104 -5.13 -11.15 -12.06
CA ARG A 104 -6.08 -12.03 -12.74
C ARG A 104 -7.51 -11.79 -12.25
N ALA A 105 -7.75 -10.68 -11.54
CA ALA A 105 -9.07 -10.36 -11.03
C ALA A 105 -10.09 -10.30 -12.17
N THR A 106 -11.20 -11.01 -11.98
CA THR A 106 -12.39 -10.91 -12.86
C THR A 106 -13.47 -10.00 -12.28
N ARG A 107 -13.20 -9.42 -11.10
CA ARG A 107 -14.05 -8.46 -10.39
C ARG A 107 -13.44 -7.07 -10.51
N ASN A 108 -14.26 -6.04 -10.30
CA ASN A 108 -13.74 -4.69 -10.19
C ASN A 108 -12.92 -4.52 -8.91
N ASP A 109 -11.71 -3.98 -9.07
CA ASP A 109 -10.87 -3.60 -7.94
C ASP A 109 -11.57 -2.53 -7.11
N THR A 110 -11.77 -2.86 -5.83
CA THR A 110 -12.57 -2.07 -4.89
C THR A 110 -11.80 -1.88 -3.59
N LEU A 111 -11.81 -0.66 -3.08
CA LEU A 111 -11.38 -0.33 -1.73
C LEU A 111 -12.59 -0.32 -0.82
N TYR A 112 -12.47 -1.03 0.31
CA TYR A 112 -13.50 -1.18 1.33
C TYR A 112 -13.07 -0.49 2.63
N HIS A 113 -14.04 -0.01 3.39
CA HIS A 113 -13.86 0.25 4.82
C HIS A 113 -14.36 -0.95 5.61
N TYR A 114 -13.51 -1.52 6.45
CA TYR A 114 -13.93 -2.55 7.40
C TYR A 114 -14.60 -1.90 8.62
N ASP A 115 -15.91 -2.08 8.72
CA ASP A 115 -16.69 -1.73 9.92
C ASP A 115 -16.56 -2.88 10.92
N LYS A 116 -15.65 -2.72 11.87
CA LYS A 116 -15.42 -3.69 12.94
C LYS A 116 -16.65 -3.92 13.81
N ALA A 117 -17.52 -2.92 14.03
CA ALA A 117 -18.68 -3.09 14.90
C ALA A 117 -19.79 -3.94 14.24
N ARG A 118 -19.93 -3.83 12.92
CA ARG A 118 -20.89 -4.61 12.13
C ARG A 118 -20.29 -5.89 11.54
N ASN A 119 -18.96 -6.01 11.56
CA ASN A 119 -18.19 -7.04 10.86
C ASN A 119 -18.53 -7.06 9.35
N GLU A 120 -18.42 -5.90 8.71
CA GLU A 120 -18.80 -5.71 7.29
C GLU A 120 -17.71 -4.97 6.52
N LEU A 121 -17.55 -5.31 5.23
CA LEU A 121 -16.73 -4.56 4.28
C LEU A 121 -17.63 -3.62 3.47
N ILE A 122 -17.55 -2.32 3.76
CA ILE A 122 -18.35 -1.28 3.10
C ILE A 122 -17.58 -0.77 1.88
N PRO A 123 -18.07 -0.95 0.65
CA PRO A 123 -17.37 -0.46 -0.54
C PRO A 123 -17.32 1.08 -0.56
N ARG A 124 -16.16 1.66 -0.88
CA ARG A 124 -15.93 3.11 -0.84
C ARG A 124 -15.46 3.70 -2.15
N PHE A 125 -14.66 2.95 -2.88
CA PHE A 125 -14.10 3.37 -4.15
C PHE A 125 -13.88 2.18 -5.06
N THR A 126 -14.25 2.33 -6.31
CA THR A 126 -13.92 1.42 -7.39
C THR A 126 -13.65 2.25 -8.64
N THR A 127 -12.89 1.68 -9.56
CA THR A 127 -12.57 2.31 -10.84
C THR A 127 -13.08 1.45 -11.99
N ASN A 128 -13.37 2.09 -13.12
CA ASN A 128 -13.71 1.44 -14.38
C ASN A 128 -12.48 1.33 -15.30
N LEU A 129 -11.26 1.44 -14.75
CA LEU A 129 -10.05 1.08 -15.48
C LEU A 129 -10.19 -0.37 -16.01
N PRO A 130 -9.65 -0.66 -17.21
CA PRO A 130 -9.73 -2.00 -17.77
C PRO A 130 -9.22 -3.06 -16.78
N SER A 131 -9.96 -4.15 -16.63
CA SER A 131 -9.64 -5.30 -15.76
C SER A 131 -9.41 -6.56 -16.59
N ASP A 132 -8.70 -6.41 -17.71
CA ASP A 132 -8.31 -7.54 -18.55
C ASP A 132 -7.19 -8.35 -17.85
N PRO A 133 -6.94 -9.62 -18.22
CA PRO A 133 -5.81 -10.38 -17.69
C PRO A 133 -4.49 -9.60 -17.84
N LEU A 134 -3.62 -9.69 -16.83
CA LEU A 134 -2.35 -8.93 -16.76
C LEU A 134 -2.50 -7.45 -16.43
N TYR A 135 -3.66 -7.06 -15.91
CA TYR A 135 -3.90 -5.72 -15.40
C TYR A 135 -3.98 -5.74 -13.88
N LEU A 136 -3.14 -4.95 -13.21
CA LEU A 136 -3.13 -4.81 -11.77
C LEU A 136 -3.52 -3.39 -11.39
N ILE A 137 -4.55 -3.23 -10.56
CA ILE A 137 -4.94 -1.92 -10.03
C ILE A 137 -4.69 -1.93 -8.54
N ASN A 138 -3.97 -0.91 -8.09
CA ASN A 138 -3.76 -0.65 -6.67
C ASN A 138 -4.48 0.65 -6.29
N VAL A 139 -5.14 0.63 -5.15
CA VAL A 139 -5.87 1.78 -4.60
C VAL A 139 -5.38 2.10 -3.20
N VAL A 140 -5.10 3.38 -2.96
CA VAL A 140 -4.78 3.94 -1.64
C VAL A 140 -5.75 5.08 -1.35
N GLU A 141 -6.15 5.22 -0.10
CA GLU A 141 -7.01 6.32 0.34
C GLU A 141 -6.22 7.34 1.16
N SER A 142 -6.64 8.59 1.08
CA SER A 142 -6.31 9.64 2.04
C SER A 142 -7.57 10.37 2.50
N THR A 143 -7.38 11.32 3.40
CA THR A 143 -8.46 12.14 3.96
C THR A 143 -9.24 12.85 2.86
N LEU A 144 -8.53 13.41 1.87
CA LEU A 144 -9.13 14.21 0.80
C LEU A 144 -9.36 13.44 -0.50
N TYR A 145 -8.60 12.38 -0.75
CA TYR A 145 -8.53 11.75 -2.07
C TYR A 145 -8.56 10.23 -2.01
N TYR A 146 -9.02 9.62 -3.10
CA TYR A 146 -8.59 8.28 -3.48
C TYR A 146 -7.48 8.41 -4.51
N TYR A 147 -6.47 7.58 -4.42
CA TYR A 147 -5.43 7.43 -5.43
C TYR A 147 -5.52 6.02 -6.00
N ALA A 148 -5.38 5.90 -7.30
CA ALA A 148 -5.24 4.59 -7.91
C ALA A 148 -4.16 4.62 -8.99
N TYR A 149 -3.45 3.51 -9.11
CA TYR A 149 -2.60 3.29 -10.27
C TYR A 149 -2.85 1.92 -10.88
N GLY A 150 -3.01 1.92 -12.20
CA GLY A 150 -3.19 0.72 -13.00
C GLY A 150 -1.92 0.40 -13.74
N GLN A 151 -1.53 -0.87 -13.74
CA GLN A 151 -0.37 -1.39 -14.46
C GLN A 151 -0.83 -2.50 -15.39
N LYS A 152 -0.59 -2.33 -16.70
CA LYS A 152 -0.79 -3.38 -17.70
C LYS A 152 0.54 -4.02 -18.02
N TYR A 153 0.62 -5.33 -17.89
CA TYR A 153 1.80 -6.11 -18.19
C TYR A 153 1.63 -6.97 -19.44
N THR A 154 2.73 -7.31 -20.10
CA THR A 154 2.75 -8.28 -21.21
C THR A 154 3.00 -9.72 -20.74
N VAL A 155 3.58 -9.89 -19.55
CA VAL A 155 3.68 -11.15 -18.81
C VAL A 155 3.40 -10.89 -17.34
N GLU A 156 3.07 -11.93 -16.58
CA GLU A 156 2.65 -11.77 -15.20
C GLU A 156 3.72 -11.13 -14.29
N VAL A 157 3.39 -9.95 -13.73
CA VAL A 157 4.06 -9.25 -12.63
C VAL A 157 5.58 -9.15 -12.78
N ASN A 158 6.03 -8.66 -13.94
CA ASN A 158 7.42 -8.30 -14.14
C ASN A 158 7.52 -6.84 -14.60
N PRO A 159 8.17 -5.94 -13.83
CA PRO A 159 8.32 -4.53 -14.17
C PRO A 159 8.97 -4.27 -15.55
N GLU A 160 9.85 -5.16 -16.03
CA GLU A 160 10.48 -5.06 -17.36
C GLU A 160 9.46 -5.16 -18.50
N TYR A 161 8.28 -5.72 -18.22
CA TYR A 161 7.22 -6.00 -19.17
C TYR A 161 5.99 -5.11 -18.95
N LEU A 162 6.16 -4.00 -18.22
CA LEU A 162 5.14 -2.97 -18.03
C LEU A 162 4.88 -2.25 -19.36
N GLU A 163 3.68 -2.43 -19.91
CA GLU A 163 3.24 -1.78 -21.15
C GLU A 163 2.66 -0.40 -20.87
N LYS A 164 1.90 -0.26 -19.78
CA LYS A 164 1.18 0.97 -19.49
C LYS A 164 0.97 1.18 -18.00
N LEU A 165 1.16 2.44 -17.59
CA LEU A 165 0.90 2.94 -16.24
C LEU A 165 -0.14 4.06 -16.32
N TRP A 166 -1.16 3.99 -15.47
CA TRP A 166 -2.10 5.09 -15.25
C TRP A 166 -2.04 5.49 -13.80
N THR A 167 -2.13 6.78 -13.53
CA THR A 167 -2.03 7.36 -12.19
C THR A 167 -3.16 8.36 -12.03
N ILE A 168 -4.15 8.00 -11.20
CA ILE A 168 -5.34 8.83 -11.01
C ILE A 168 -5.48 9.26 -9.55
N GLN A 169 -6.01 10.46 -9.38
CA GLN A 169 -6.45 10.97 -8.10
C GLN A 169 -7.90 11.41 -8.23
N VAL A 170 -8.73 11.01 -7.26
CA VAL A 170 -10.15 11.31 -7.23
C VAL A 170 -10.46 12.09 -5.95
N ASN A 171 -11.02 13.29 -6.10
CA ASN A 171 -11.42 14.12 -4.97
C ASN A 171 -12.66 13.50 -4.29
N LYS A 172 -12.57 13.21 -2.98
CA LYS A 172 -13.67 12.59 -2.23
C LYS A 172 -14.92 13.47 -2.15
N SER A 173 -14.75 14.78 -2.15
CA SER A 173 -15.85 15.76 -2.05
C SER A 173 -16.49 16.04 -3.41
N THR A 174 -15.70 16.42 -4.41
CA THR A 174 -16.22 16.82 -5.74
C THR A 174 -16.46 15.64 -6.67
N LYS A 175 -15.88 14.47 -6.38
CA LYS A 175 -15.86 13.27 -7.23
C LYS A 175 -15.13 13.45 -8.56
N GLU A 176 -14.42 14.56 -8.74
CA GLU A 176 -13.62 14.80 -9.92
C GLU A 176 -12.36 13.93 -9.89
N ALA A 177 -12.09 13.28 -11.03
CA ALA A 177 -10.90 12.49 -11.26
C ALA A 177 -9.92 13.25 -12.16
N ARG A 178 -8.62 13.12 -11.89
CA ARG A 178 -7.55 13.67 -12.72
C ARG A 178 -6.38 12.70 -12.82
N TYR A 179 -5.69 12.75 -13.96
CA TYR A 179 -4.36 12.16 -14.07
C TYR A 179 -3.35 13.01 -13.31
N ILE A 180 -2.42 12.36 -12.61
CA ILE A 180 -1.43 13.07 -11.80
C ILE A 180 -0.03 12.49 -11.96
N GLU A 181 0.95 13.38 -11.84
CA GLU A 181 2.35 13.07 -11.59
C GLU A 181 2.69 13.59 -10.19
N VAL A 182 3.65 12.95 -9.53
CA VAL A 182 4.09 13.36 -8.20
C VAL A 182 5.51 13.88 -8.29
N VAL A 183 5.68 15.14 -7.90
CA VAL A 183 6.98 15.81 -7.89
C VAL A 183 7.33 16.28 -6.48
N ASN A 184 8.61 16.22 -6.16
CA ASN A 184 9.18 16.73 -4.93
C ASN A 184 9.68 18.15 -5.13
N ASP A 185 8.80 19.12 -4.95
CA ASP A 185 9.13 20.55 -5.05
C ASP A 185 10.14 21.01 -3.98
N TYR A 186 10.15 20.39 -2.79
CA TYR A 186 11.13 20.66 -1.74
C TYR A 186 12.56 20.38 -2.21
N LEU A 187 12.77 19.28 -2.95
CA LEU A 187 14.04 18.90 -3.58
C LEU A 187 14.19 19.46 -5.01
N GLY A 188 13.44 20.50 -5.37
CA GLY A 188 13.60 21.21 -6.64
C GLY A 188 12.96 20.54 -7.86
N GLY A 189 11.93 19.74 -7.63
CA GLY A 189 11.10 19.13 -8.67
C GLY A 189 11.52 17.72 -9.07
N ILE A 190 12.25 16.99 -8.20
CA ILE A 190 12.57 15.57 -8.45
C ILE A 190 11.27 14.79 -8.56
N GLU A 191 11.07 14.11 -9.68
CA GLU A 191 9.90 13.26 -9.89
C GLU A 191 9.96 12.00 -9.02
N PHE A 192 8.80 11.59 -8.51
CA PHE A 192 8.64 10.29 -7.89
C PHE A 192 7.94 9.34 -8.84
N GLU A 193 8.47 8.12 -8.92
CA GLU A 193 7.68 7.03 -9.45
C GLU A 193 6.39 6.92 -8.63
N PHE A 194 5.24 6.97 -9.31
CA PHE A 194 3.96 7.06 -8.63
C PHE A 194 3.65 5.81 -7.79
N SER A 195 4.05 4.62 -8.27
CA SER A 195 3.88 3.38 -7.51
C SER A 195 4.68 3.43 -6.21
N PHE A 196 5.90 3.99 -6.24
CA PHE A 196 6.70 4.23 -5.04
C PHE A 196 5.93 5.16 -4.08
N PHE A 197 5.42 6.29 -4.57
CA PHE A 197 4.67 7.23 -3.73
C PHE A 197 3.51 6.57 -2.99
N LEU A 198 2.68 5.79 -3.69
CA LEU A 198 1.51 5.16 -3.09
C LEU A 198 1.85 4.03 -2.13
N ASN A 199 2.87 3.23 -2.41
CA ASN A 199 3.32 2.17 -1.50
C ASN A 199 3.97 2.70 -0.21
N HIS A 200 4.28 3.99 -0.15
CA HIS A 200 4.92 4.62 1.01
C HIS A 200 4.03 5.63 1.72
N ILE A 201 2.73 5.65 1.39
CA ILE A 201 1.74 6.37 2.19
C ILE A 201 1.21 5.44 3.27
N ASP A 202 1.37 5.85 4.53
CA ASP A 202 0.80 5.21 5.72
C ASP A 202 0.28 6.30 6.64
N ARG A 203 -0.99 6.22 7.06
CA ARG A 203 -1.62 7.18 8.01
C ARG A 203 -1.41 8.65 7.63
N GLU A 204 -1.55 9.00 6.35
CA GLU A 204 -1.32 10.35 5.80
C GLU A 204 0.15 10.82 5.78
N TYR A 205 1.11 9.95 6.07
CA TYR A 205 2.52 10.26 5.98
C TYR A 205 3.15 9.55 4.78
N PHE A 206 4.07 10.24 4.12
CA PHE A 206 4.91 9.71 3.06
C PHE A 206 6.34 9.61 3.58
N PHE A 207 7.01 8.50 3.29
CA PHE A 207 8.39 8.27 3.67
C PHE A 207 9.25 7.90 2.45
N LYS A 208 10.41 8.53 2.31
CA LYS A 208 11.43 8.07 1.36
C LYS A 208 12.81 8.16 1.95
N SER A 209 13.50 7.03 1.97
CA SER A 209 14.92 6.96 2.28
C SER A 209 15.72 7.20 1.01
N TYR A 210 16.76 8.02 1.10
CA TYR A 210 17.77 8.16 0.06
C TYR A 210 19.13 7.77 0.60
N GLU A 211 19.90 7.02 -0.19
CA GLU A 211 21.33 6.88 0.05
C GLU A 211 22.00 8.25 -0.20
N PRO A 212 23.00 8.66 0.61
CA PRO A 212 23.59 10.00 0.52
C PRO A 212 24.12 10.39 -0.86
N LEU A 213 24.85 9.49 -1.55
CA LEU A 213 25.41 9.79 -2.87
C LEU A 213 24.33 9.79 -3.95
N GLU A 214 23.34 8.90 -3.88
CA GLU A 214 22.17 8.92 -4.76
C GLU A 214 21.45 10.28 -4.67
N LEU A 215 21.18 10.77 -3.45
CA LEU A 215 20.54 12.06 -3.26
C LEU A 215 21.43 13.20 -3.78
N LYS A 216 22.74 13.10 -3.59
CA LYS A 216 23.69 14.09 -4.07
C LYS A 216 23.63 14.22 -5.59
N ASP A 217 23.67 13.11 -6.31
CA ASP A 217 23.61 13.07 -7.79
C ASP A 217 22.28 13.64 -8.29
N LEU A 218 21.16 13.29 -7.66
CA LEU A 218 19.85 13.85 -7.99
C LEU A 218 19.81 15.38 -7.81
N LEU A 219 20.38 15.89 -6.71
CA LEU A 219 20.46 17.33 -6.46
C LEU A 219 21.38 18.05 -7.46
N GLU A 220 22.47 17.42 -7.92
CA GLU A 220 23.31 17.96 -8.99
C GLU A 220 22.54 18.10 -10.30
N GLY A 221 21.82 17.06 -10.70
CA GLY A 221 20.96 17.09 -11.87
C GLY A 221 19.91 18.19 -11.80
N VAL A 222 19.24 18.35 -10.65
CA VAL A 222 18.26 19.44 -10.44
C VAL A 222 18.90 20.81 -10.55
N LEU A 223 20.04 21.03 -9.88
CA LEU A 223 20.73 22.32 -9.91
C LEU A 223 21.23 22.68 -11.31
N GLN A 224 21.63 21.70 -12.12
CA GLN A 224 22.08 21.94 -13.49
C GLN A 224 20.91 22.20 -14.45
N ASN A 225 19.83 21.44 -14.34
CA ASN A 225 18.78 21.39 -15.36
C ASN A 225 17.57 22.27 -15.07
N ASN A 226 17.22 22.51 -13.79
CA ASN A 226 16.05 23.30 -13.44
C ASN A 226 16.38 24.80 -13.39
N THR A 227 16.10 25.50 -14.49
CA THR A 227 16.31 26.95 -14.65
C THR A 227 15.27 27.81 -13.95
N SER A 228 14.15 27.22 -13.52
CA SER A 228 13.04 27.93 -12.86
C SER A 228 13.24 28.07 -11.33
N LEU A 229 14.30 27.47 -10.77
CA LEU A 229 14.58 27.57 -9.34
C LEU A 229 14.92 29.01 -8.94
N SER A 230 14.23 29.50 -7.90
CA SER A 230 14.61 30.76 -7.25
C SER A 230 16.03 30.68 -6.69
N ASP A 231 16.73 31.82 -6.63
CA ASP A 231 18.08 31.90 -6.04
C ASP A 231 18.12 31.38 -4.60
N LYS A 232 17.05 31.61 -3.83
CA LYS A 232 16.93 31.08 -2.47
C LYS A 232 16.91 29.56 -2.48
N LYS A 233 16.05 28.94 -3.29
CA LYS A 233 15.93 27.48 -3.38
C LYS A 233 17.23 26.86 -3.90
N ARG A 234 17.86 27.47 -4.91
CA ARG A 234 19.18 27.06 -5.42
C ARG A 234 20.21 26.99 -4.29
N ARG A 235 20.33 28.04 -3.47
CA ARG A 235 21.24 28.05 -2.31
C ARG A 235 20.90 26.97 -1.27
N GLU A 236 19.61 26.73 -0.98
CA GLU A 236 19.18 25.68 -0.06
C GLU A 236 19.60 24.29 -0.55
N LEU A 237 19.35 23.98 -1.83
CA LEU A 237 19.70 22.69 -2.43
C LEU A 237 21.20 22.49 -2.54
N THR A 238 21.97 23.53 -2.90
CA THR A 238 23.44 23.47 -2.90
C THR A 238 23.96 23.17 -1.50
N LYS A 239 23.45 23.84 -0.47
CA LYS A 239 23.86 23.59 0.91
C LYS A 239 23.54 22.16 1.37
N LEU A 240 22.35 21.64 1.04
CA LEU A 240 21.99 20.25 1.34
C LEU A 240 22.95 19.29 0.64
N LYS A 241 23.15 19.46 -0.67
CA LYS A 241 24.06 18.64 -1.47
C LYS A 241 25.47 18.59 -0.89
N ASP A 242 26.02 19.75 -0.55
CA ASP A 242 27.40 19.88 -0.08
C ASP A 242 27.58 19.32 1.35
N SER A 243 26.48 19.08 2.07
CA SER A 243 26.49 18.40 3.38
C SER A 243 26.45 16.87 3.33
N LEU A 244 26.28 16.27 2.14
CA LEU A 244 26.18 14.82 1.95
C LEU A 244 27.55 14.19 1.64
N HIS A 245 27.90 13.16 2.42
CA HIS A 245 29.14 12.40 2.32
C HIS A 245 28.89 10.89 2.13
N GLU A 246 29.85 10.18 1.52
CA GLU A 246 29.75 8.75 1.16
C GLU A 246 29.46 7.81 2.34
N ASN A 247 29.90 8.16 3.55
CA ASN A 247 29.71 7.32 4.74
C ASN A 247 28.58 7.81 5.65
N ASP A 248 27.75 8.75 5.19
CA ASP A 248 26.61 9.20 5.97
C ASP A 248 25.52 8.12 6.02
N ASN A 249 24.66 8.19 7.03
CA ASN A 249 23.43 7.40 7.02
C ASN A 249 22.46 7.93 5.97
N ASN A 250 21.54 7.08 5.55
CA ASN A 250 20.45 7.47 4.65
C ASN A 250 19.69 8.69 5.17
N VAL A 251 19.35 9.58 4.23
CA VAL A 251 18.51 10.73 4.49
C VAL A 251 17.05 10.31 4.36
N LEU A 252 16.31 10.43 5.46
CA LEU A 252 14.88 10.15 5.49
C LEU A 252 14.06 11.41 5.22
N LEU A 253 13.38 11.44 4.08
CA LEU A 253 12.34 12.41 3.79
C LEU A 253 11.02 11.94 4.40
N ILE A 254 10.40 12.82 5.19
CA ILE A 254 9.09 12.60 5.79
C ILE A 254 8.17 13.72 5.32
N GLY A 255 7.12 13.35 4.59
CA GLY A 255 6.05 14.24 4.15
C GLY A 255 4.76 13.93 4.90
N LYS A 256 3.92 14.94 5.08
CA LYS A 256 2.54 14.77 5.54
C LYS A 256 1.58 15.24 4.46
N LEU A 257 0.64 14.40 4.08
CA LEU A 257 -0.40 14.74 3.13
C LEU A 257 -1.32 15.83 3.71
N LYS A 258 -1.81 16.71 2.84
CA LYS A 258 -2.80 17.71 3.24
C LYS A 258 -4.12 17.00 3.55
N THR A 259 -4.66 17.30 4.72
CA THR A 259 -5.95 16.78 5.19
C THR A 259 -7.08 17.81 5.05
N ARG A 260 -6.75 19.04 4.63
CA ARG A 260 -7.68 20.17 4.39
C ARG A 260 -7.20 21.00 3.20
N TYR A 261 -8.14 21.62 2.50
CA TYR A 261 -7.87 22.59 1.42
C TYR A 261 -7.43 23.93 1.96
#